data_AF-A0A5D0WL90-F1
#
_entry.id   AF-A0A5D0WL90-F1
#
_cell.length_a   1.000
_cell.length_b   1.000
_cell.length_c   1.000
_cell.angle_alpha   90.00
_cell.angle_beta   90.00
_cell.angle_gamma   90.00
#
_symmetry.space_group_name_H-M   'P 1'
#
loop_
_entity.id
_entity.type
_entity.pdbx_description
1 polymer ?
#
loop_
_entity_poly.entity_id
_entity_poly.type
_entity_poly.pdbx_seq_one_letter_code
_entity_poly.pdbx_strand_id
1 'polypeptide(L)'
;MAIPISIEKLMNENIVEYARIEFKENWNPEPILHTICAFANDIDNWGGGYIVVGVKEEKGMPVHPVTGIPPASLDRIQKDLLALCHKIKPLYLPVCEPVVYEGKHLLLIWAPGGYERPYKSFESLSKDKKKVVAYVRRFSNTVKASDADLKELHSICNNVPFDDRVNPRAALKISKCR
;
A
#
# COMPACT_ATOMS: atom_id res chain seq x y z
N MET A 1 3.90 12.73 -5.41
CA MET A 1 5.08 11.94 -5.81
C MET A 1 4.67 11.08 -7.00
N ALA A 2 5.55 10.89 -7.97
CA ALA A 2 5.29 10.01 -9.12
C ALA A 2 5.61 8.55 -8.76
N ILE A 3 4.99 7.60 -9.45
CA ILE A 3 5.33 6.18 -9.29
C ILE A 3 6.70 5.95 -9.95
N PRO A 4 7.68 5.37 -9.23
CA PRO A 4 9.07 5.34 -9.70
C PRO A 4 9.35 4.28 -10.77
N ILE A 5 8.45 3.30 -10.96
CA ILE A 5 8.57 2.22 -11.95
C ILE A 5 7.37 2.26 -12.91
N SER A 6 7.66 2.20 -14.21
CA SER A 6 6.64 2.12 -15.27
C SER A 6 5.92 0.77 -15.28
N ILE A 7 4.64 0.77 -15.67
CA ILE A 7 3.83 -0.46 -15.79
C ILE A 7 4.48 -1.52 -16.70
N GLU A 8 5.10 -1.11 -17.81
CA GLU A 8 5.75 -2.04 -18.74
C GLU A 8 6.86 -2.87 -18.08
N LYS A 9 7.62 -2.26 -17.16
CA LYS A 9 8.67 -2.96 -16.42
C LYS A 9 8.07 -3.92 -15.41
N LEU A 10 7.03 -3.50 -14.68
CA LEU A 10 6.33 -4.36 -13.71
C LEU A 10 5.68 -5.59 -14.37
N MET A 11 5.25 -5.46 -15.63
CA MET A 11 4.58 -6.53 -16.37
C MET A 11 5.56 -7.47 -17.11
N ASN A 12 6.66 -6.95 -17.65
CA ASN A 12 7.54 -7.70 -18.55
C ASN A 12 8.88 -8.14 -17.94
N GLU A 13 9.43 -7.34 -17.02
CA GLU A 13 10.67 -7.73 -16.37
C GLU A 13 10.28 -8.71 -15.27
N ASN A 14 10.90 -9.91 -15.27
CA ASN A 14 10.93 -10.82 -14.12
C ASN A 14 11.70 -10.12 -12.99
N ILE A 15 11.15 -9.02 -12.47
CA ILE A 15 11.70 -8.32 -11.34
C ILE A 15 11.66 -9.35 -10.22
N VAL A 16 12.85 -9.71 -9.73
CA VAL A 16 13.14 -10.80 -8.77
C VAL A 16 12.49 -10.55 -7.39
N GLU A 17 11.55 -9.60 -7.32
CA GLU A 17 10.89 -9.10 -6.12
C GLU A 17 9.39 -9.41 -6.16
N TYR A 18 8.98 -10.66 -6.41
CA TYR A 18 7.57 -11.09 -6.33
C TYR A 18 6.89 -10.69 -5.01
N ALA A 19 7.67 -10.55 -3.95
CA ALA A 19 7.15 -10.12 -2.66
C ALA A 19 6.77 -8.62 -2.61
N ARG A 20 7.22 -7.79 -3.58
CA ARG A 20 6.94 -6.35 -3.71
C ARG A 20 5.89 -6.02 -4.77
N ILE A 21 5.38 -7.00 -5.52
CA ILE A 21 4.35 -6.78 -6.53
C ILE A 21 3.16 -7.70 -6.20
N GLU A 22 1.95 -7.15 -6.24
CA GLU A 22 0.71 -7.90 -6.08
C GLU A 22 -0.19 -7.65 -7.29
N PHE A 23 -0.61 -8.71 -7.98
CA PHE A 23 -1.57 -8.61 -9.07
C PHE A 23 -2.98 -8.93 -8.57
N LYS A 24 -3.97 -8.13 -9.01
CA LYS A 24 -5.38 -8.33 -8.70
C LYS A 24 -6.21 -8.23 -9.97
N GLU A 25 -6.93 -9.28 -10.31
CA GLU A 25 -7.76 -9.31 -11.52
C GLU A 25 -8.87 -8.26 -11.47
N ASN A 26 -9.53 -8.13 -10.31
CA ASN A 26 -10.68 -7.26 -10.11
C ASN A 26 -10.49 -6.36 -8.89
N TRP A 27 -11.23 -5.25 -8.86
CA TRP A 27 -11.30 -4.38 -7.69
C TRP A 27 -12.00 -5.08 -6.53
N ASN A 28 -11.24 -5.45 -5.50
CA ASN A 28 -11.76 -5.95 -4.23
C ASN A 28 -11.22 -5.12 -3.05
N PRO A 29 -12.06 -4.28 -2.42
CA PRO A 29 -11.66 -3.38 -1.33
C PRO A 29 -10.89 -4.03 -0.17
N GLU A 30 -11.30 -5.21 0.28
CA GLU A 30 -10.78 -5.82 1.51
C GLU A 30 -9.36 -6.38 1.32
N PRO A 31 -9.07 -7.26 0.34
CA PRO A 31 -7.72 -7.71 0.07
C PRO A 31 -6.76 -6.58 -0.32
N ILE A 32 -7.24 -5.59 -1.08
CA ILE A 32 -6.41 -4.44 -1.47
C ILE A 32 -6.02 -3.63 -0.23
N LEU A 33 -6.96 -3.36 0.68
CA LEU A 33 -6.68 -2.68 1.93
C LEU A 33 -5.65 -3.44 2.78
N HIS A 34 -5.79 -4.76 2.89
CA HIS A 34 -4.85 -5.60 3.66
C HIS A 34 -3.45 -5.58 3.03
N THR A 35 -3.35 -5.64 1.71
CA THR A 35 -2.05 -5.57 1.01
C THR A 35 -1.41 -4.19 1.13
N ILE A 36 -2.18 -3.10 1.03
CA ILE A 36 -1.67 -1.74 1.30
C ILE A 36 -1.13 -1.64 2.73
N CYS A 37 -1.86 -2.16 3.71
CA CYS A 37 -1.44 -2.18 5.11
C CYS A 37 -0.15 -3.00 5.30
N ALA A 38 -0.01 -4.13 4.62
CA ALA A 38 1.21 -4.94 4.63
C ALA A 38 2.41 -4.24 4.00
N PHE A 39 2.23 -3.57 2.85
CA PHE A 39 3.32 -2.80 2.23
C PHE A 39 3.71 -1.55 3.04
N ALA A 40 2.77 -0.94 3.74
CA ALA A 40 3.08 0.13 4.69
C ALA A 40 3.91 -0.38 5.88
N ASN A 41 3.63 -1.60 6.34
CA ASN A 41 4.35 -2.33 7.39
C ASN A 41 5.51 -3.18 6.83
N ASP A 42 6.35 -2.55 6.03
CA ASP A 42 7.50 -3.18 5.39
C ASP A 42 8.59 -3.53 6.42
N ILE A 43 8.53 -4.74 6.98
CA ILE A 43 9.50 -5.25 7.97
C ILE A 43 10.90 -5.37 7.35
N ASP A 44 10.96 -5.89 6.11
CA ASP A 44 12.22 -6.14 5.40
C ASP A 44 12.85 -4.83 4.84
N ASN A 45 12.13 -3.72 4.98
CA ASN A 45 12.54 -2.36 4.59
C ASN A 45 12.99 -2.26 3.13
N TRP A 46 12.28 -2.95 2.23
CA TRP A 46 12.48 -2.90 0.79
C TRP A 46 11.95 -1.62 0.13
N GLY A 47 11.32 -0.73 0.90
CA GLY A 47 10.71 0.50 0.40
C GLY A 47 9.25 0.31 -0.04
N GLY A 48 8.56 -0.71 0.47
CA GLY A 48 7.18 -1.03 0.15
C GLY A 48 6.99 -1.79 -1.16
N GLY A 49 5.81 -1.63 -1.79
CA GLY A 49 5.41 -2.44 -2.95
C GLY A 49 4.37 -1.80 -3.87
N TYR A 50 4.06 -2.53 -4.93
CA TYR A 50 3.14 -2.16 -6.01
C TYR A 50 1.95 -3.12 -6.03
N ILE A 51 0.76 -2.59 -6.27
CA ILE A 51 -0.45 -3.36 -6.55
C ILE A 51 -0.92 -2.97 -7.94
N VAL A 52 -1.11 -3.96 -8.80
CA VAL A 52 -1.64 -3.75 -10.15
C VAL A 52 -3.03 -4.38 -10.22
N VAL A 53 -4.06 -3.53 -10.33
CA VAL A 53 -5.45 -3.97 -10.47
C VAL A 53 -5.84 -4.03 -11.94
N GLY A 54 -6.58 -5.07 -12.34
CA GLY A 54 -6.94 -5.38 -13.72
C GLY A 54 -6.08 -6.47 -14.35
N VAL A 55 -5.23 -7.15 -13.58
CA VAL A 55 -4.32 -8.20 -14.06
C VAL A 55 -4.55 -9.48 -13.29
N LYS A 56 -4.87 -10.56 -14.00
CA LYS A 56 -4.98 -11.88 -13.40
C LYS A 56 -3.60 -12.44 -13.10
N GLU A 57 -3.47 -13.07 -11.94
CA GLU A 57 -2.24 -13.74 -11.51
C GLU A 57 -2.40 -15.25 -11.59
N GLU A 58 -1.39 -15.94 -12.12
CA GLU A 58 -1.26 -17.39 -12.02
C GLU A 58 0.17 -17.76 -11.63
N LYS A 59 0.33 -18.44 -10.48
CA LYS A 59 1.63 -18.86 -9.93
C LYS A 59 2.64 -17.71 -9.79
N GLY A 60 2.19 -16.52 -9.39
CA GLY A 60 3.05 -15.35 -9.21
C GLY A 60 3.34 -14.57 -10.49
N MET A 61 2.81 -15.00 -11.64
CA MET A 61 3.03 -14.34 -12.92
C MET A 61 1.73 -13.71 -13.46
N PRO A 62 1.82 -12.53 -14.10
CA PRO A 62 0.68 -11.94 -14.78
C PRO A 62 0.26 -12.81 -15.97
N VAL A 63 -1.04 -13.04 -16.10
CA VAL A 63 -1.62 -13.75 -17.24
C VAL A 63 -1.94 -12.76 -18.35
N HIS A 64 -1.45 -13.07 -19.55
CA HIS A 64 -1.70 -12.29 -20.76
C HIS A 64 -2.72 -13.00 -21.67
N PRO A 65 -3.58 -12.26 -22.41
CA PRO A 65 -3.74 -10.80 -22.36
C PRO A 65 -4.38 -10.33 -21.06
N VAL A 66 -4.06 -9.10 -20.63
CA VAL A 66 -4.60 -8.57 -19.36
C VAL A 66 -6.11 -8.33 -19.41
N THR A 67 -6.80 -8.59 -18.30
CA THR A 67 -8.26 -8.43 -18.18
C THR A 67 -8.67 -6.95 -18.33
N GLY A 68 -7.93 -6.06 -17.68
CA GLY A 68 -8.22 -4.63 -17.66
C GLY A 68 -9.35 -4.24 -16.70
N ILE A 69 -9.51 -2.93 -16.53
CA ILE A 69 -10.58 -2.29 -15.79
C ILE A 69 -11.39 -1.44 -16.78
N PRO A 70 -12.73 -1.45 -16.70
CA PRO A 70 -13.55 -0.55 -17.50
C PRO A 70 -13.24 0.93 -17.20
N PRO A 71 -12.97 1.79 -18.20
CA PRO A 71 -12.62 3.20 -17.98
C PRO A 71 -13.63 3.95 -17.11
N ALA A 72 -14.92 3.69 -17.30
CA ALA A 72 -16.00 4.30 -16.54
C ALA A 72 -15.97 3.99 -15.03
N SER A 73 -15.24 2.95 -14.62
CA SER A 73 -15.13 2.54 -13.21
C SER A 73 -13.90 3.10 -12.50
N LEU A 74 -12.91 3.65 -13.23
CA LEU A 74 -11.65 4.13 -12.65
C LEU A 74 -11.84 5.24 -11.63
N ASP A 75 -12.68 6.23 -11.92
CA ASP A 75 -12.97 7.35 -11.01
C ASP A 75 -13.64 6.86 -9.71
N ARG A 76 -14.62 5.95 -9.84
CA ARG A 76 -15.26 5.32 -8.67
C ARG A 76 -14.25 4.57 -7.81
N ILE A 77 -13.39 3.78 -8.43
CA ILE A 77 -12.38 2.98 -7.73
C ILE A 77 -11.39 3.88 -6.99
N GLN A 78 -10.93 4.99 -7.58
CA GLN A 78 -10.04 5.93 -6.90
C GLN A 78 -10.70 6.59 -5.67
N LYS A 79 -11.97 6.98 -5.79
CA LYS A 79 -12.75 7.51 -4.65
C LYS A 79 -12.92 6.47 -3.54
N ASP A 80 -13.21 5.23 -3.92
CA ASP A 80 -13.32 4.12 -2.97
C ASP A 80 -11.96 3.84 -2.29
N LEU A 81 -10.86 3.86 -3.04
CA LEU A 81 -9.51 3.68 -2.52
C LEU A 81 -9.19 4.73 -1.45
N LEU A 82 -9.47 6.01 -1.71
CA LEU A 82 -9.25 7.09 -0.74
C LEU A 82 -10.05 6.84 0.55
N ALA A 83 -11.32 6.46 0.43
CA ALA A 83 -12.16 6.15 1.57
C ALA A 83 -11.68 4.92 2.36
N LEU A 84 -11.07 3.93 1.70
CA LEU A 84 -10.45 2.78 2.34
C LEU A 84 -9.17 3.17 3.08
N CYS A 85 -8.34 4.01 2.49
CA CYS A 85 -7.07 4.46 3.08
C CYS A 85 -7.30 5.25 4.39
N HIS A 86 -8.39 6.00 4.49
CA HIS A 86 -8.81 6.68 5.73
C HIS A 86 -9.18 5.72 6.87
N LYS A 87 -9.37 4.42 6.59
CA LYS A 87 -9.62 3.40 7.60
C LYS A 87 -8.32 2.81 8.18
N ILE A 88 -7.17 3.11 7.59
CA ILE A 88 -5.86 2.72 8.10
C ILE A 88 -5.47 3.67 9.24
N LYS A 89 -4.92 3.13 10.32
CA LYS A 89 -4.40 3.90 11.47
C LYS A 89 -2.94 3.52 11.75
N PRO A 90 -2.00 4.50 11.80
CA PRO A 90 -2.19 5.91 11.47
C PRO A 90 -2.57 6.13 10.00
N LEU A 91 -3.01 7.34 9.65
CA LEU A 91 -3.47 7.64 8.29
C LEU A 91 -2.35 7.33 7.29
N TYR A 92 -2.67 6.55 6.27
CA TYR A 92 -1.73 6.15 5.23
C TYR A 92 -2.37 6.33 3.87
N LEU A 93 -1.68 7.03 2.97
CA LEU A 93 -2.16 7.32 1.61
C LEU A 93 -1.11 6.81 0.60
N PRO A 94 -1.42 5.74 -0.17
CA PRO A 94 -0.58 5.31 -1.26
C PRO A 94 -0.70 6.25 -2.46
N VAL A 95 0.25 6.17 -3.39
CA VAL A 95 0.17 6.85 -4.68
C VAL A 95 -0.60 5.94 -5.65
N CYS A 96 -1.59 6.49 -6.35
CA CYS A 96 -2.41 5.74 -7.29
C CYS A 96 -2.47 6.44 -8.65
N GLU A 97 -2.29 5.68 -9.72
CA GLU A 97 -2.27 6.18 -11.09
C GLU A 97 -2.97 5.20 -12.05
N PRO A 98 -3.95 5.66 -12.85
CA PRO A 98 -4.48 4.88 -13.97
C PRO A 98 -3.45 4.78 -15.08
N VAL A 99 -3.20 3.57 -15.56
CA VAL A 99 -2.22 3.31 -16.63
C VAL A 99 -2.88 2.51 -17.76
N VAL A 100 -2.30 2.57 -18.96
CA VAL A 100 -2.75 1.77 -20.11
C VAL A 100 -1.68 0.74 -20.45
N TYR A 101 -2.07 -0.52 -20.55
CA TYR A 101 -1.20 -1.63 -20.93
C TYR A 101 -1.98 -2.57 -21.87
N GLU A 102 -1.39 -2.97 -22.99
CA GLU A 102 -2.05 -3.78 -24.02
C GLU A 102 -3.41 -3.21 -24.51
N GLY A 103 -3.54 -1.88 -24.53
CA GLY A 103 -4.79 -1.20 -24.90
C GLY A 103 -5.92 -1.32 -23.86
N LYS A 104 -5.63 -1.84 -22.67
CA LYS A 104 -6.54 -1.95 -21.53
C LYS A 104 -6.13 -0.97 -20.44
N HIS A 105 -7.11 -0.44 -19.71
CA HIS A 105 -6.82 0.38 -18.53
C HIS A 105 -6.56 -0.50 -17.33
N LEU A 106 -5.56 -0.15 -16.54
CA LEU A 106 -5.21 -0.76 -15.26
C LEU A 106 -5.14 0.34 -14.20
N LEU A 107 -5.14 -0.08 -12.93
CA LEU A 107 -4.87 0.82 -11.81
C LEU A 107 -3.59 0.39 -11.12
N LEU A 108 -2.58 1.24 -11.17
CA LEU A 108 -1.32 1.05 -10.48
C LEU A 108 -1.37 1.77 -9.13
N ILE A 109 -1.09 1.05 -8.05
CA ILE A 109 -1.04 1.58 -6.69
C ILE A 109 0.36 1.32 -6.15
N TRP A 110 1.10 2.36 -5.82
CA TRP A 110 2.38 2.27 -5.15
C TRP A 110 2.21 2.62 -3.67
N ALA A 111 2.52 1.67 -2.81
CA ALA A 111 2.45 1.77 -1.36
C ALA A 111 3.87 1.73 -0.78
N PRO A 112 4.53 2.89 -0.56
CA PRO A 112 5.85 2.94 0.06
C PRO A 112 5.81 2.50 1.54
N GLY A 113 6.91 1.94 2.04
CA GLY A 113 7.04 1.64 3.47
C GLY A 113 6.81 2.89 4.31
N GLY A 114 5.82 2.86 5.22
CA GLY A 114 5.46 4.04 6.00
C GLY A 114 6.42 4.26 7.17
N TYR A 115 6.46 5.47 7.71
CA TYR A 115 7.35 5.83 8.82
C TYR A 115 6.73 5.58 10.20
N GLU A 116 5.41 5.66 10.31
CA GLU A 116 4.67 5.58 11.58
C GLU A 116 4.18 4.15 11.86
N ARG A 117 5.05 3.16 11.67
CA ARG A 117 4.73 1.73 11.87
C ARG A 117 4.43 1.47 13.36
N PRO A 118 3.49 0.56 13.70
CA PRO A 118 2.69 -0.27 12.81
C PRO A 118 1.40 0.41 12.33
N TYR A 119 1.12 0.28 11.04
CA TYR A 119 -0.16 0.56 10.42
C TYR A 119 -1.14 -0.57 10.68
N LYS A 120 -2.39 -0.22 10.97
CA LYS A 120 -3.45 -1.18 11.26
C LYS A 120 -4.69 -0.86 10.43
N SER A 121 -5.39 -1.90 10.01
CA SER A 121 -6.63 -1.80 9.24
C SER A 121 -7.69 -2.73 9.82
N PHE A 122 -8.94 -2.59 9.39
CA PHE A 122 -10.00 -3.52 9.81
C PHE A 122 -9.78 -4.90 9.19
N GLU A 123 -9.99 -5.93 10.01
CA GLU A 123 -9.92 -7.33 9.57
C GLU A 123 -10.97 -7.64 8.50
N SER A 124 -12.18 -7.10 8.64
CA SER A 124 -13.22 -7.16 7.62
C SER A 124 -13.88 -5.81 7.46
N LEU A 125 -14.35 -5.50 6.25
CA LEU A 125 -15.14 -4.30 5.95
C LEU A 125 -16.64 -4.48 6.30
N SER A 126 -17.04 -5.66 6.78
CA SER A 126 -18.40 -5.95 7.26
C SER A 126 -18.77 -5.13 8.49
N LYS A 127 -20.05 -4.77 8.65
CA LYS A 127 -20.53 -3.89 9.73
C LYS A 127 -20.33 -4.46 11.14
N ASP A 128 -20.33 -5.79 11.28
CA ASP A 128 -20.48 -6.47 12.58
C ASP A 128 -19.16 -6.92 13.25
N LYS A 129 -18.02 -6.86 12.56
CA LYS A 129 -16.72 -7.34 13.09
C LYS A 129 -15.60 -6.34 12.84
N LYS A 130 -15.47 -5.36 13.73
CA LYS A 130 -14.45 -4.29 13.65
C LYS A 130 -13.21 -4.62 14.47
N LYS A 131 -12.59 -5.78 14.26
CA LYS A 131 -11.26 -6.02 14.82
C LYS A 131 -10.24 -5.26 13.98
N VAL A 132 -9.37 -4.51 14.64
CA VAL A 132 -8.29 -3.77 13.99
C VAL A 132 -7.00 -4.57 14.15
N VAL A 133 -6.36 -4.90 13.04
CA VAL A 133 -5.16 -5.73 12.99
C VAL A 133 -4.10 -5.12 12.07
N ALA A 134 -2.82 -5.39 12.36
CA ALA A 134 -1.75 -5.09 11.43
C ALA A 134 -1.58 -6.27 10.46
N TYR A 135 -1.18 -5.95 9.23
CA TYR A 135 -0.78 -6.93 8.24
C TYR A 135 0.69 -6.73 7.91
N VAL A 136 1.38 -7.81 7.59
CA VAL A 136 2.78 -7.80 7.14
C VAL A 136 2.90 -8.70 5.93
N ARG A 137 3.89 -8.42 5.10
CA ARG A 137 4.22 -9.26 3.96
C ARG A 137 5.16 -10.37 4.41
N ARG A 138 4.85 -11.62 4.06
CA ARG A 138 5.73 -12.78 4.25
C ARG A 138 5.78 -13.52 2.92
N PHE A 139 6.95 -13.49 2.28
CA PHE A 139 7.09 -13.93 0.88
C PHE A 139 6.08 -13.17 -0.02
N SER A 140 5.36 -13.87 -0.90
CA SER A 140 4.30 -13.30 -1.75
C SER A 140 2.93 -13.26 -1.06
N ASN A 141 2.85 -13.40 0.27
CA ASN A 141 1.58 -13.46 0.98
C ASN A 141 1.41 -12.33 1.99
N THR A 142 0.19 -11.79 2.03
CA THR A 142 -0.27 -10.84 3.05
C THR A 142 -0.82 -11.63 4.23
N VAL A 143 -0.17 -11.54 5.39
CA VAL A 143 -0.56 -12.26 6.61
C VAL A 143 -0.81 -11.30 7.77
N LYS A 144 -1.60 -11.74 8.75
CA LYS A 144 -1.81 -10.98 9.98
C LYS A 144 -0.51 -10.95 10.78
N ALA A 145 -0.15 -9.78 11.28
CA ALA A 145 1.01 -9.61 12.14
C ALA A 145 0.83 -10.39 13.45
N SER A 146 1.84 -11.17 13.80
CA SER A 146 2.03 -11.77 15.12
C SER A 146 2.54 -10.74 16.13
N ASP A 147 2.55 -11.10 17.41
CA ASP A 147 3.12 -10.24 18.46
C ASP A 147 4.62 -9.98 18.28
N ALA A 148 5.35 -10.91 17.66
CA ALA A 148 6.75 -10.73 17.31
C ALA A 148 6.91 -9.68 16.20
N ASP A 149 6.09 -9.77 15.15
CA ASP A 149 6.08 -8.81 14.03
C ASP A 149 5.76 -7.39 14.52
N LEU A 150 4.80 -7.26 15.45
CA LEU A 150 4.45 -5.97 16.03
C LEU A 150 5.62 -5.34 16.80
N LYS A 151 6.35 -6.14 17.60
CA LYS A 151 7.55 -5.66 18.32
C LYS A 151 8.63 -5.20 17.35
N GLU A 152 8.83 -5.93 16.27
CA GLU A 152 9.79 -5.58 15.22
C GLU A 152 9.41 -4.27 14.52
N LEU A 153 8.15 -4.11 14.10
CA LEU A 153 7.65 -2.88 13.49
C LEU A 153 7.84 -1.65 14.41
N HIS A 154 7.58 -1.82 15.71
CA HIS A 154 7.84 -0.77 16.69
C HIS A 154 9.33 -0.44 16.83
N SER A 155 10.20 -1.44 16.77
CA SER A 155 11.66 -1.24 16.80
C SER A 155 12.14 -0.44 15.59
N ILE A 156 11.65 -0.77 14.39
CA ILE A 156 12.02 -0.06 13.15
C ILE A 156 11.55 1.41 13.18
N CYS A 157 10.34 1.67 13.68
CA CYS A 157 9.82 3.03 13.85
C CYS A 157 10.70 3.90 14.75
N ASN A 158 11.35 3.32 15.77
CA ASN A 158 12.20 4.06 16.71
C ASN A 158 13.61 4.38 16.16
N ASN A 159 13.99 3.74 15.05
CA ASN A 159 15.29 3.94 14.40
C ASN A 159 15.29 5.05 13.34
N VAL A 160 14.22 5.85 13.25
CA VAL A 160 14.21 7.05 12.39
C VAL A 160 15.36 7.99 12.82
N PRO A 161 16.26 8.37 11.89
CA PRO A 161 17.40 9.25 12.16
C PRO A 161 16.95 10.54 12.85
N PHE A 162 17.82 11.13 13.67
CA PHE A 162 17.49 12.32 14.45
C PHE A 162 16.95 13.48 13.59
N ASP A 163 17.48 13.64 12.39
CA ASP A 163 17.13 14.72 11.45
C ASP A 163 15.69 14.64 10.91
N ASP A 164 15.11 13.43 10.84
CA ASP A 164 13.74 13.20 10.34
C ASP A 164 12.68 13.21 11.45
N ARG A 165 13.08 13.43 12.71
CA ARG A 165 12.15 13.46 13.85
C ARG A 165 11.43 14.80 13.90
N VAL A 166 10.09 14.76 13.84
CA VAL A 166 9.27 15.94 14.18
C VAL A 166 9.57 16.34 15.62
N ASN A 167 9.98 17.59 15.84
CA ASN A 167 10.24 18.11 17.19
C ASN A 167 8.93 18.56 17.85
N PRO A 168 8.39 17.81 18.83
CA PRO A 168 7.11 18.16 19.47
C PRO A 168 7.21 19.40 20.37
N ARG A 169 8.42 19.90 20.66
CA ARG A 169 8.65 21.14 21.44
C ARG A 169 8.71 22.39 20.57
N ALA A 170 8.60 22.27 19.25
CA ALA A 170 8.57 23.44 18.38
C ALA A 170 7.27 24.23 18.61
N ALA A 171 7.39 25.45 19.13
CA ALA A 171 6.29 26.40 19.28
C ALA A 171 6.58 27.65 18.46
N LEU A 172 5.62 28.08 17.62
CA LEU A 172 5.68 29.34 16.90
C LEU A 172 5.52 30.50 17.90
N LYS A 173 6.61 31.19 18.24
CA LYS A 173 6.54 32.49 18.91
C LYS A 173 6.18 33.55 17.87
N ILE A 174 4.91 33.93 17.81
CA ILE A 174 4.49 35.10 17.03
C ILE A 174 4.94 36.34 17.82
N SER A 175 6.05 36.94 17.42
CA SER A 175 6.42 38.28 17.89
C SER A 175 5.46 39.28 17.27
N LYS A 176 4.57 39.87 18.07
CA LYS A 176 3.84 41.07 17.65
C LYS A 176 4.86 42.19 17.42
N CYS A 177 5.01 42.62 16.17
CA CYS A 177 5.68 43.89 15.87
C CYS A 177 4.93 45.00 16.62
N ARG A 178 5.68 45.78 17.40
CA ARG A 178 5.24 47.01 18.04
C ARG A 178 5.37 48.16 17.06
#